data_AF-A0A7R9Y5J9-F1
#
_entry.id   AF-A0A7R9Y5J9-F1
#
_cell.length_a   1.000
_cell.length_b   1.000
_cell.length_c   1.000
_cell.angle_alpha   90.00
_cell.angle_beta   90.00
_cell.angle_gamma   90.00
#
_symmetry.space_group_name_H-M   'P 1'
#
loop_
_entity.id
_entity.type
_entity.pdbx_description
1 polymer ?
#
loop_
_entity_poly.entity_id
_entity_poly.type
_entity_poly.pdbx_seq_one_letter_code
_entity_poly.pdbx_strand_id
1 'polypeptide(L)'
;SGRPPKRKLALFVGYVGSRYNGLQLSSGEGVNGVVTVEGVLRDALLSVEGGGLSEDNAEDFLRKVNWRRSSRTDKGVHSLCTVLSFKCELWPEAAALADAYQGALNDAVGASDKCAELAALAQASGDGTGGGDANGSGDGPSEGGSSVTVSESDIAEASAALSAAQVVVDAAAEALSEQLAEELNTHLPDDVRVFGGMKTAKSFDARLGC
;
A
#
# COMPACT_ATOMS: atom_id res chain seq x y z
N SER A 1 -16.22 -17.71 14.47
CA SER A 1 -15.36 -16.74 15.18
C SER A 1 -15.16 -15.53 14.28
N GLY A 2 -15.91 -14.45 14.51
CA GLY A 2 -16.02 -13.31 13.58
C GLY A 2 -15.03 -12.17 13.87
N ARG A 3 -13.74 -12.46 14.01
CA ARG A 3 -12.72 -11.41 14.18
C ARG A 3 -12.38 -10.80 12.80
N PRO A 4 -12.31 -9.47 12.65
CA PRO A 4 -11.95 -8.84 11.38
C PRO A 4 -10.61 -9.34 10.84
N PRO A 5 -10.43 -9.44 9.51
CA PRO A 5 -9.16 -9.87 8.93
C PRO A 5 -8.07 -8.81 9.16
N LYS A 6 -6.88 -9.26 9.54
CA LYS A 6 -5.71 -8.38 9.68
C LYS A 6 -5.25 -7.84 8.33
N ARG A 7 -4.93 -6.54 8.27
CA ARG A 7 -4.42 -5.85 7.07
C ARG A 7 -3.00 -5.38 7.29
N LYS A 8 -2.16 -5.47 6.26
CA LYS A 8 -0.78 -4.97 6.31
C LYS A 8 -0.80 -3.48 5.93
N LEU A 9 -0.25 -2.65 6.80
CA LEU A 9 -0.18 -1.20 6.65
C LEU A 9 1.26 -0.72 6.69
N ALA A 10 1.48 0.48 6.16
CA ALA A 10 2.59 1.35 6.47
C ALA A 10 2.06 2.66 7.10
N LEU A 11 2.66 3.12 8.20
CA LEU A 11 2.37 4.40 8.84
C LEU A 11 3.55 5.35 8.69
N PHE A 12 3.26 6.64 8.58
CA PHE A 12 4.23 7.73 8.53
C PHE A 12 4.20 8.49 9.86
N VAL A 13 5.27 8.37 10.65
CA VAL A 13 5.30 8.86 12.03
C VAL A 13 6.42 9.88 12.23
N GLY A 14 6.09 11.03 12.83
CA GLY A 14 7.05 12.00 13.34
C GLY A 14 7.01 12.06 14.87
N TYR A 15 8.14 12.39 15.49
CA TYR A 15 8.22 12.54 16.94
C TYR A 15 9.37 13.41 17.43
N VAL A 16 9.15 14.02 18.59
CA VAL A 16 10.17 14.75 19.36
C VAL A 16 10.83 13.78 20.34
N GLY A 17 12.06 13.36 20.03
CA GLY A 17 12.74 12.26 20.74
C GLY A 17 13.18 12.51 22.17
N SER A 18 13.14 13.76 22.67
CA SER A 18 13.87 14.18 23.88
C SER A 18 13.55 13.36 25.14
N ARG A 19 12.32 12.87 25.30
CA ARG A 19 11.90 12.05 26.45
C ARG A 19 11.98 10.54 26.21
N TYR A 20 12.31 10.12 24.99
CA TYR A 20 12.25 8.73 24.58
C TYR A 20 13.64 8.10 24.57
N ASN A 21 13.71 6.83 24.95
CA ASN A 21 14.91 6.01 24.83
C ASN A 21 15.06 5.43 23.41
N GLY A 22 14.82 6.29 22.41
CA GLY A 22 14.82 5.97 21.00
C GLY A 22 13.48 5.43 20.50
N LEU A 23 13.44 5.11 19.21
CA LEU A 23 12.27 4.49 18.59
C LEU A 23 12.01 3.07 19.11
N GLN A 24 13.09 2.34 19.39
CA GLN A 24 13.09 0.88 19.53
C GLN A 24 12.50 0.42 20.85
N LEU A 25 11.46 -0.42 20.81
CA LEU A 25 10.96 -1.11 21.99
C LEU A 25 12.12 -1.85 22.67
N SER A 26 12.27 -1.63 23.97
CA SER A 26 13.41 -2.14 24.74
C SER A 26 12.94 -3.08 25.86
N SER A 27 13.82 -3.95 26.36
CA SER A 27 13.51 -4.89 27.44
C SER A 27 13.14 -4.22 28.76
N GLY A 28 13.43 -2.92 28.90
CA GLY A 28 13.07 -2.12 30.08
C GLY A 28 11.80 -1.29 29.91
N GLU A 29 11.01 -1.48 28.85
CA GLU A 29 9.80 -0.68 28.60
C GLU A 29 8.89 -0.63 29.85
N GLY A 30 8.48 0.58 30.25
CA GLY A 30 7.65 0.81 31.44
C GLY A 30 8.39 0.67 32.78
N VAL A 31 9.66 0.27 32.79
CA VAL A 31 10.50 0.14 33.99
C VAL A 31 11.43 1.34 34.11
N ASN A 32 11.56 1.92 35.31
CA ASN A 32 12.45 3.06 35.59
C ASN A 32 12.22 4.27 34.65
N GLY A 33 10.98 4.50 34.23
CA GLY A 33 10.64 5.60 33.32
C GLY A 33 11.15 5.42 31.88
N VAL A 34 11.54 4.20 31.50
CA VAL A 34 11.91 3.90 30.11
C VAL A 34 10.65 3.89 29.26
N VAL A 35 10.59 4.84 28.33
CA VAL A 35 9.53 4.94 27.33
C VAL A 35 10.18 5.02 25.96
N THR A 36 9.67 4.23 25.01
CA THR A 36 10.11 4.23 23.62
C THR A 36 8.96 4.66 22.72
N VAL A 37 9.27 5.15 21.53
CA VAL A 37 8.21 5.59 20.59
C VAL A 37 7.38 4.38 20.13
N GLU A 38 7.99 3.21 19.91
CA GLU A 38 7.25 1.98 19.62
C GLU A 38 6.34 1.54 20.77
N GLY A 39 6.72 1.76 22.02
CA GLY A 39 5.86 1.52 23.18
C GLY A 39 4.62 2.40 23.16
N VAL A 40 4.79 3.70 22.92
CA VAL A 40 3.68 4.66 22.78
C VAL A 40 2.75 4.30 21.62
N LEU A 41 3.31 3.95 20.46
CA LEU A 41 2.50 3.55 19.29
C LEU A 41 1.76 2.23 19.53
N ARG A 42 2.38 1.26 20.21
CA ARG A 42 1.74 0.01 20.61
C ARG A 42 0.53 0.30 21.50
N ASP A 43 0.70 1.17 22.50
CA ASP A 43 -0.35 1.50 23.47
C ASP A 43 -1.49 2.28 22.79
N ALA A 44 -1.18 3.22 21.91
CA ALA A 44 -2.18 3.91 21.10
C ALA A 44 -2.99 2.94 20.23
N LEU A 45 -2.34 1.97 19.58
CA LEU A 45 -3.02 0.94 18.79
C LEU A 45 -3.88 0.00 19.64
N LEU A 46 -3.52 -0.25 20.91
CA LEU A 46 -4.34 -1.01 21.86
C LEU A 46 -5.59 -0.24 22.30
N SER A 47 -5.51 1.10 22.32
CA SER A 47 -6.60 1.96 22.78
C SER A 47 -7.68 2.22 21.72
N VAL A 48 -7.42 1.88 20.44
CA VAL A 48 -8.42 2.04 19.38
C VAL A 48 -9.57 1.04 19.56
N GLU A 49 -10.79 1.55 19.65
CA GLU A 49 -11.98 0.72 19.76
C GLU A 49 -12.36 0.07 18.41
N GLY A 50 -12.86 -1.17 18.46
CA GLY A 50 -13.32 -1.88 17.26
C GLY A 50 -12.22 -2.30 16.28
N GLY A 51 -10.94 -2.08 16.59
CA GLY A 51 -9.82 -2.40 15.73
C GLY A 51 -8.46 -2.28 16.44
N GLY A 52 -7.44 -1.88 15.68
CA GLY A 52 -6.08 -1.69 16.16
C GLY A 52 -5.36 -2.99 16.51
N LEU A 53 -4.74 -3.00 17.68
CA LEU A 53 -3.95 -4.10 18.20
C LEU A 53 -4.73 -4.83 19.29
N SER A 54 -4.91 -6.14 19.16
CA SER A 54 -5.48 -6.95 20.22
C SER A 54 -4.49 -7.19 21.37
N GLU A 55 -5.00 -7.40 22.59
CA GLU A 55 -4.19 -7.77 23.77
C GLU A 55 -3.26 -8.97 23.48
N ASP A 56 -3.80 -10.05 22.87
CA ASP A 56 -2.99 -11.21 22.48
C ASP A 56 -1.80 -10.85 21.58
N ASN A 57 -1.96 -9.86 20.69
CA ASN A 57 -0.91 -9.46 19.78
C ASN A 57 0.10 -8.57 20.50
N ALA A 58 -0.32 -7.78 21.50
CA ALA A 58 0.53 -6.87 22.23
C ALA A 58 1.60 -7.57 23.09
N GLU A 59 1.29 -8.74 23.65
CA GLU A 59 2.25 -9.54 24.45
C GLU A 59 3.56 -9.85 23.70
N ASP A 60 3.46 -10.08 22.39
CA ASP A 60 4.59 -10.34 21.50
C ASP A 60 4.43 -9.50 20.23
N PHE A 61 4.28 -8.20 20.47
CA PHE A 61 3.96 -7.17 19.50
C PHE A 61 4.81 -7.28 18.24
N LEU A 62 6.13 -7.25 18.39
CA LEU A 62 7.04 -7.20 17.24
C LEU A 62 6.86 -8.39 16.29
N ARG A 63 6.70 -9.60 16.84
CA ARG A 63 6.57 -10.82 16.05
C ARG A 63 5.14 -11.06 15.57
N LYS A 64 4.14 -10.97 16.45
CA LYS A 64 2.74 -11.33 16.13
C LYS A 64 2.12 -10.42 15.08
N VAL A 65 2.56 -9.16 14.97
CA VAL A 65 2.10 -8.24 13.92
C VAL A 65 3.10 -8.01 12.78
N ASN A 66 4.24 -8.70 12.78
CA ASN A 66 5.33 -8.45 11.83
C ASN A 66 5.68 -6.95 11.73
N TRP A 67 5.99 -6.37 12.90
CA TRP A 67 6.35 -4.97 13.03
C TRP A 67 7.75 -4.71 12.45
N ARG A 68 7.83 -3.76 11.52
CA ARG A 68 9.04 -3.36 10.82
C ARG A 68 9.15 -1.85 10.78
N ARG A 69 10.38 -1.38 10.61
CA ARG A 69 10.77 0.03 10.72
C ARG A 69 11.79 0.35 9.64
N SER A 70 11.62 1.50 9.00
CA SER A 70 12.60 2.04 8.05
C SER A 70 13.95 2.31 8.72
N SER A 71 13.93 2.90 9.92
CA SER A 71 15.14 3.31 10.63
C SER A 71 15.14 2.93 12.12
N ARG A 72 16.31 3.10 12.73
CA ARG A 72 16.49 3.09 14.18
C ARG A 72 16.97 4.46 14.59
N THR A 73 16.57 4.89 15.78
CA THR A 73 17.01 6.15 16.38
C THR A 73 17.46 5.87 17.80
N ASP A 74 18.54 6.53 18.18
CA ASP A 74 19.07 6.47 19.54
C ASP A 74 18.23 7.35 20.49
N LYS A 75 18.52 7.24 21.79
CA LYS A 75 17.89 8.06 22.83
C LYS A 75 17.98 9.56 22.51
N GLY A 76 16.87 10.27 22.62
CA GLY A 76 16.80 11.72 22.42
C GLY A 76 16.72 12.17 20.96
N VAL A 77 16.90 11.28 19.98
CA VAL A 77 16.90 11.65 18.55
C VAL A 77 15.47 11.91 18.05
N HIS A 78 15.29 13.02 17.34
CA HIS A 78 14.02 13.40 16.70
C HIS A 78 13.88 12.77 15.31
N SER A 79 12.64 12.61 14.83
CA SER A 79 12.37 12.17 13.47
C SER A 79 11.17 12.90 12.88
N LEU A 80 11.28 13.33 11.63
CA LEU A 80 10.17 13.95 10.90
C LEU A 80 9.28 12.92 10.21
N CYS A 81 9.81 11.78 9.76
CA CYS A 81 9.01 10.80 9.04
C CYS A 81 9.68 9.42 9.06
N THR A 82 9.53 8.72 10.18
CA THR A 82 9.83 7.29 10.25
C THR A 82 8.67 6.50 9.66
N VAL A 83 8.95 5.65 8.69
CA VAL A 83 7.99 4.68 8.16
C VAL A 83 8.02 3.40 8.98
N LEU A 84 6.84 2.91 9.39
CA LEU A 84 6.65 1.65 10.12
C LEU A 84 5.68 0.76 9.35
N SER A 85 5.93 -0.54 9.24
CA SER A 85 4.97 -1.48 8.63
C SER A 85 4.59 -2.64 9.54
N PHE A 86 3.31 -2.96 9.62
CA PHE A 86 2.77 -3.98 10.54
C PHE A 86 1.39 -4.45 10.12
N LYS A 87 0.87 -5.47 10.79
CA LYS A 87 -0.48 -6.00 10.57
C LYS A 87 -1.39 -5.67 11.76
N CYS A 88 -2.54 -5.08 11.50
CA CYS A 88 -3.54 -4.83 12.54
C CYS A 88 -4.95 -5.16 12.05
N GLU A 89 -5.88 -5.24 12.99
CA GLU A 89 -7.31 -5.24 12.68
C GLU A 89 -7.68 -3.76 12.45
N LEU A 90 -8.39 -3.44 11.36
CA LEU A 90 -8.87 -2.07 11.17
C LEU A 90 -10.23 -1.93 11.85
N TRP A 91 -10.47 -0.78 12.48
CA TRP A 91 -11.79 -0.39 12.95
C TRP A 91 -12.73 -0.18 11.76
N PRO A 92 -14.07 -0.21 11.95
CA PRO A 92 -15.04 -0.30 10.85
C PRO A 92 -14.84 0.74 9.73
N GLU A 93 -14.59 1.99 10.08
CA GLU A 93 -14.41 3.12 9.17
C GLU A 93 -13.14 2.93 8.31
N ALA A 94 -11.99 2.71 8.94
CA ALA A 94 -10.74 2.42 8.23
C ALA A 94 -10.84 1.11 7.43
N ALA A 95 -11.61 0.13 7.91
CA ALA A 95 -11.84 -1.13 7.21
C ALA A 95 -12.64 -0.91 5.92
N ALA A 96 -13.68 -0.09 5.94
CA ALA A 96 -14.43 0.24 4.73
C ALA A 96 -13.53 0.95 3.70
N LEU A 97 -12.74 1.94 4.14
CA LEU A 97 -11.83 2.69 3.27
C LEU A 97 -10.74 1.82 2.65
N ALA A 98 -10.13 0.92 3.43
CA ALA A 98 -9.10 0.03 2.90
C ALA A 98 -9.67 -1.10 2.00
N ASP A 99 -10.97 -1.40 2.07
CA ASP A 99 -11.65 -2.26 1.10
C ASP A 99 -11.95 -1.50 -0.18
N ALA A 100 -12.44 -0.25 -0.08
CA ALA A 100 -12.62 0.64 -1.23
C ALA A 100 -11.31 0.86 -2.00
N TYR A 101 -10.21 1.15 -1.29
CA TYR A 101 -8.87 1.25 -1.88
C TYR A 101 -8.45 -0.03 -2.61
N GLN A 102 -8.73 -1.20 -2.04
CA GLN A 102 -8.39 -2.46 -2.70
C GLN A 102 -9.24 -2.72 -3.95
N GLY A 103 -10.52 -2.39 -3.90
CA GLY A 103 -11.41 -2.46 -5.06
C GLY A 103 -10.89 -1.58 -6.19
N ALA A 104 -10.65 -0.30 -5.89
CA ALA A 104 -10.10 0.65 -6.85
C ALA A 104 -8.75 0.20 -7.44
N LEU A 105 -7.87 -0.37 -6.61
CA LEU A 105 -6.58 -0.88 -7.05
C LEU A 105 -6.75 -2.06 -8.01
N ASN A 106 -7.69 -2.98 -7.74
CA ASN A 106 -7.96 -4.11 -8.63
C ASN A 106 -8.50 -3.62 -9.98
N ASP A 107 -9.38 -2.62 -9.98
CA ASP A 107 -9.94 -2.03 -11.20
C ASP A 107 -8.84 -1.33 -12.02
N ALA A 108 -7.96 -0.58 -11.36
CA ALA A 108 -6.82 0.08 -12.00
C ALA A 108 -5.83 -0.94 -12.60
N VAL A 109 -5.54 -2.03 -11.89
CA VAL A 109 -4.71 -3.13 -12.43
C VAL A 109 -5.37 -3.75 -13.65
N GLY A 110 -6.67 -4.05 -13.60
CA GLY A 110 -7.40 -4.57 -14.74
C GLY A 110 -7.39 -3.64 -15.96
N ALA A 111 -7.55 -2.33 -15.73
CA ALA A 111 -7.45 -1.32 -16.78
C ALA A 111 -6.02 -1.22 -17.35
N SER A 112 -5.00 -1.34 -16.50
CA SER A 112 -3.59 -1.35 -16.92
C SER A 112 -3.26 -2.57 -17.78
N ASP A 113 -3.71 -3.76 -17.37
CA ASP A 113 -3.54 -4.99 -18.14
C ASP A 113 -4.22 -4.88 -19.51
N LYS A 114 -5.41 -4.26 -19.57
CA LYS A 114 -6.10 -4.02 -20.83
C LYS A 114 -5.35 -3.07 -21.75
N CYS A 115 -4.81 -1.98 -21.20
CA CYS A 115 -3.95 -1.06 -21.95
C CYS A 115 -2.72 -1.79 -22.53
N ALA A 116 -2.07 -2.63 -21.73
CA ALA A 116 -0.90 -3.40 -22.16
C ALA A 116 -1.24 -4.40 -23.27
N GLU A 117 -2.37 -5.10 -23.17
CA GLU A 117 -2.86 -6.02 -24.21
C GLU A 117 -3.11 -5.30 -25.54
N LEU A 118 -3.84 -4.18 -25.51
CA LEU A 118 -4.14 -3.41 -26.72
C LEU A 118 -2.88 -2.83 -27.37
N ALA A 119 -1.93 -2.36 -26.55
CA ALA A 119 -0.63 -1.87 -27.04
C ALA A 119 0.18 -2.97 -27.73
N ALA A 120 0.17 -4.20 -27.20
CA ALA A 120 0.85 -5.34 -27.81
C ALA A 120 0.20 -5.75 -29.14
N LEU A 121 -1.13 -5.77 -29.23
CA LEU A 121 -1.86 -6.07 -30.46
C LEU A 121 -1.61 -5.02 -31.55
N ALA A 122 -1.60 -3.73 -31.18
CA ALA A 122 -1.30 -2.64 -32.11
C ALA A 122 0.11 -2.78 -32.72
N GLN A 123 1.11 -3.12 -31.90
CA GLN A 123 2.48 -3.38 -32.37
C GLN A 123 2.55 -4.57 -33.34
N ALA A 124 1.80 -5.66 -33.06
CA ALA A 124 1.76 -6.83 -33.94
C ALA A 124 1.12 -6.56 -35.31
N SER A 125 0.20 -5.59 -35.39
CA SER A 125 -0.43 -5.18 -36.65
C SER A 125 0.40 -4.23 -37.52
N GLY A 126 1.46 -3.64 -36.96
CA GLY A 126 2.29 -2.60 -37.61
C GLY A 126 3.53 -3.10 -38.36
N ASP A 127 3.87 -4.39 -38.32
CA ASP A 127 5.03 -4.95 -39.02
C ASP A 127 4.65 -5.35 -40.47
N GLY A 128 4.52 -4.34 -41.32
CA GLY A 128 4.04 -4.49 -42.70
C GLY A 128 4.66 -3.52 -43.70
N THR A 129 5.92 -3.12 -43.52
CA THR A 129 6.74 -2.41 -44.54
C THR A 129 8.23 -2.63 -44.22
N GLY A 130 9.13 -3.13 -45.07
CA GLY A 130 9.08 -3.51 -46.46
C GLY A 130 10.50 -3.93 -46.90
N GLY A 131 10.59 -5.04 -47.62
CA GLY A 131 11.81 -5.56 -48.23
C GLY A 131 11.43 -6.52 -49.35
N GLY A 132 10.87 -5.98 -50.42
CA GLY A 132 10.49 -6.75 -51.59
C GLY A 132 11.73 -7.17 -52.38
N ASP A 133 11.82 -8.47 -52.65
CA ASP A 133 12.32 -9.00 -53.92
C ASP A 133 11.39 -10.15 -54.32
N ALA A 134 10.54 -9.87 -55.31
CA ALA A 134 9.53 -10.79 -55.80
C ALA A 134 10.14 -11.80 -56.77
N ASN A 135 10.03 -13.11 -56.47
CA ASN A 135 9.71 -14.12 -57.48
C ASN A 135 9.23 -15.43 -56.82
N GLY A 136 8.08 -15.96 -57.24
CA GLY A 136 7.65 -17.29 -56.84
C GLY A 136 6.14 -17.51 -56.82
N SER A 137 5.61 -17.96 -57.95
CA SER A 137 4.26 -18.50 -58.12
C SER A 137 4.02 -19.74 -57.25
N GLY A 138 3.00 -19.70 -56.40
CA GLY A 138 2.51 -20.86 -55.63
C GLY A 138 1.12 -20.63 -55.05
N ASP A 139 0.12 -21.31 -55.61
CA ASP A 139 -1.23 -21.47 -55.05
C ASP A 139 -1.16 -22.25 -53.73
N GLY A 140 -1.66 -21.65 -52.64
CA GLY A 140 -1.79 -22.26 -51.31
C GLY A 140 -3.07 -21.79 -50.63
N PRO A 141 -3.69 -22.63 -49.76
CA PRO A 141 -5.04 -22.40 -49.28
C PRO A 141 -5.09 -21.23 -48.28
N SER A 142 -6.10 -20.38 -48.45
CA SER A 142 -6.36 -19.22 -47.59
C SER A 142 -6.90 -19.67 -46.23
N GLU A 143 -6.08 -19.62 -45.18
CA GLU A 143 -6.56 -19.70 -43.81
C GLU A 143 -7.20 -18.37 -43.41
N GLY A 144 -8.53 -18.38 -43.23
CA GLY A 144 -9.31 -17.25 -42.75
C GLY A 144 -9.07 -16.99 -41.27
N GLY A 145 -7.91 -16.44 -40.92
CA GLY A 145 -7.69 -15.84 -39.61
C GLY A 145 -8.44 -14.51 -39.53
N SER A 146 -9.41 -14.41 -38.64
CA SER A 146 -10.07 -13.13 -38.33
C SER A 146 -9.03 -12.20 -37.70
N SER A 147 -8.43 -11.34 -38.50
CA SER A 147 -7.53 -10.26 -38.05
C SER A 147 -8.33 -9.33 -37.14
N VAL A 148 -8.10 -9.42 -35.83
CA VAL A 148 -8.63 -8.46 -34.87
C VAL A 148 -7.82 -7.18 -35.02
N THR A 149 -8.39 -6.16 -35.64
CA THR A 149 -7.77 -4.84 -35.78
C THR A 149 -8.09 -4.00 -34.55
N VAL A 150 -7.08 -3.60 -33.77
CA VAL A 150 -7.23 -2.65 -32.67
C VAL A 150 -7.22 -1.24 -33.24
N SER A 151 -8.22 -0.42 -32.91
CA SER A 151 -8.28 0.98 -33.33
C SER A 151 -7.56 1.91 -32.34
N GLU A 152 -7.08 3.07 -32.82
CA GLU A 152 -6.52 4.11 -31.95
C GLU A 152 -7.55 4.59 -30.91
N SER A 153 -8.84 4.57 -31.25
CA SER A 153 -9.93 4.90 -30.31
C SER A 153 -10.05 3.89 -29.17
N ASP A 154 -9.84 2.60 -29.41
CA ASP A 154 -9.90 1.57 -28.36
C ASP A 154 -8.78 1.79 -27.33
N ILE A 155 -7.59 2.16 -27.81
CA ILE A 155 -6.43 2.46 -26.97
C ILE A 155 -6.68 3.72 -26.13
N ALA A 156 -7.22 4.77 -26.75
CA ALA A 156 -7.55 6.01 -26.07
C ALA A 156 -8.61 5.79 -24.97
N GLU A 157 -9.64 4.99 -25.25
CA GLU A 157 -10.69 4.65 -24.27
C GLU A 157 -10.11 3.86 -23.09
N ALA A 158 -9.28 2.84 -23.35
CA ALA A 158 -8.63 2.07 -22.29
C ALA A 158 -7.71 2.94 -21.42
N SER A 159 -6.94 3.83 -22.03
CA SER A 159 -6.06 4.77 -21.31
C SER A 159 -6.85 5.76 -20.44
N ALA A 160 -7.98 6.27 -20.95
CA ALA A 160 -8.87 7.13 -20.19
C ALA A 160 -9.50 6.38 -19.00
N ALA A 161 -9.90 5.12 -19.19
CA ALA A 161 -10.41 4.27 -18.12
C ALA A 161 -9.35 4.01 -17.03
N LEU A 162 -8.09 3.74 -17.42
CA LEU A 162 -6.98 3.60 -16.47
C LEU A 162 -6.75 4.90 -15.68
N SER A 163 -6.75 6.05 -16.36
CA SER A 163 -6.59 7.35 -15.70
C SER A 163 -7.72 7.63 -14.70
N ALA A 164 -8.98 7.33 -15.07
CA ALA A 164 -10.11 7.48 -14.17
C ALA A 164 -10.01 6.54 -12.96
N ALA A 165 -9.60 5.28 -13.17
CA ALA A 165 -9.38 4.33 -12.08
C ALA A 165 -8.28 4.80 -11.12
N GLN A 166 -7.18 5.37 -11.63
CA GLN A 166 -6.10 5.90 -10.81
C GLN A 166 -6.56 7.05 -9.89
N VAL A 167 -7.42 7.95 -10.39
CA VAL A 167 -8.00 9.02 -9.56
C VAL A 167 -8.80 8.45 -8.37
N VAL A 168 -9.54 7.36 -8.59
CA VAL A 168 -10.30 6.70 -7.51
C VAL A 168 -9.37 6.02 -6.51
N VAL A 169 -8.28 5.39 -6.98
CA VAL A 169 -7.24 4.82 -6.11
C VAL A 169 -6.64 5.89 -5.22
N ASP A 170 -6.26 7.03 -5.79
CA ASP A 170 -5.63 8.13 -5.06
C ASP A 170 -6.57 8.72 -4.00
N ALA A 171 -7.83 8.96 -4.36
CA ALA A 171 -8.85 9.46 -3.43
C ALA A 171 -9.11 8.46 -2.28
N ALA A 172 -9.18 7.15 -2.57
CA ALA A 172 -9.38 6.13 -1.55
C ALA A 172 -8.14 5.97 -0.63
N ALA A 173 -6.93 6.13 -1.19
CA ALA A 173 -5.69 6.10 -0.43
C ALA A 173 -5.59 7.31 0.51
N GLU A 174 -5.93 8.50 0.04
CA GLU A 174 -5.97 9.73 0.83
C GLU A 174 -6.96 9.62 1.98
N ALA A 175 -8.21 9.22 1.70
CA ALA A 175 -9.23 9.05 2.73
C ALA A 175 -8.81 8.01 3.81
N LEU A 176 -8.22 6.88 3.41
CA LEU A 176 -7.67 5.91 4.37
C LEU A 176 -6.54 6.52 5.20
N SER A 177 -5.64 7.26 4.57
CA SER A 177 -4.50 7.90 5.22
C SER A 177 -4.96 8.90 6.28
N GLU A 178 -5.92 9.76 5.95
CA GLU A 178 -6.53 10.72 6.87
C GLU A 178 -7.22 10.02 8.03
N GLN A 179 -8.05 9.00 7.76
CA GLN A 179 -8.75 8.25 8.81
C GLN A 179 -7.78 7.59 9.80
N LEU A 180 -6.68 7.01 9.30
CA LEU A 180 -5.66 6.41 10.14
C LEU A 180 -4.97 7.47 11.03
N ALA A 181 -4.66 8.63 10.47
CA ALA A 181 -4.01 9.71 11.19
C ALA A 181 -4.94 10.31 12.25
N GLU A 182 -6.20 10.60 11.89
CA GLU A 182 -7.20 11.17 12.79
C GLU A 182 -7.39 10.29 14.02
N GLU A 183 -7.72 9.01 13.82
CA GLU A 183 -7.98 8.08 14.92
C GLU A 183 -6.75 7.90 15.80
N LEU A 184 -5.60 7.53 15.23
CA LEU A 184 -4.42 7.20 16.02
C LEU A 184 -3.91 8.40 16.82
N ASN A 185 -4.00 9.61 16.27
CA ASN A 185 -3.54 10.80 16.97
C ASN A 185 -4.41 11.16 18.18
N THR A 186 -5.67 10.69 18.28
CA THR A 186 -6.48 10.88 19.49
C THR A 186 -5.93 10.14 20.70
N HIS A 187 -5.13 9.09 20.46
CA HIS A 187 -4.52 8.24 21.50
C HIS A 187 -3.02 8.52 21.69
N LEU A 188 -2.45 9.46 20.94
CA LEU A 188 -1.02 9.78 20.98
C LEU A 188 -0.74 11.06 21.77
N PRO A 189 0.37 11.11 22.53
CA PRO A 189 0.83 12.33 23.18
C PRO A 189 1.29 13.37 22.14
N ASP A 190 1.35 14.64 22.53
CA ASP A 190 1.64 15.77 21.62
C ASP A 190 2.97 15.72 20.88
N ASP A 191 3.93 14.98 21.41
CA ASP A 191 5.27 14.78 20.89
C ASP A 191 5.41 13.59 19.93
N VAL A 192 4.32 12.87 19.63
CA VAL A 192 4.26 11.81 18.62
C VAL A 192 3.05 12.04 17.73
N ARG A 193 3.25 12.00 16.41
CA ARG A 193 2.19 12.20 15.43
C ARG A 193 2.28 11.21 14.28
N VAL A 194 1.13 10.67 13.89
CA VAL A 194 0.92 9.98 12.62
C VAL A 194 0.47 11.00 11.60
N PHE A 195 1.20 11.16 10.50
CA PHE A 195 0.81 12.06 9.40
C PHE A 195 -0.13 11.38 8.40
N GLY A 196 -0.15 10.06 8.41
CA GLY A 196 -0.89 9.27 7.46
C GLY A 196 -0.42 7.83 7.44
N GLY A 197 -1.01 7.07 6.52
CA GLY A 197 -0.64 5.69 6.30
C GLY A 197 -1.32 5.12 5.08
N MET A 198 -0.91 3.93 4.70
CA MET A 198 -1.47 3.26 3.55
C MET A 198 -1.48 1.75 3.72
N LYS A 199 -2.40 1.09 3.01
CA LYS A 199 -2.38 -0.36 2.86
C LYS A 199 -1.23 -0.77 1.95
N THR A 200 -0.55 -1.85 2.32
CA THR A 200 0.56 -2.38 1.52
C THR A 200 0.35 -3.85 1.16
N ALA A 201 1.14 -4.33 0.21
CA ALA A 201 1.26 -5.77 -0.02
C ALA A 201 1.69 -6.51 1.26
N LYS A 202 1.28 -7.78 1.39
CA LYS A 202 1.57 -8.61 2.57
C LYS A 202 3.09 -8.77 2.84
N SER A 203 3.90 -8.69 1.79
CA SER A 203 5.36 -8.83 1.79
C SER A 203 6.11 -7.54 2.09
N PHE A 204 5.45 -6.38 2.11
CA PHE A 204 6.13 -5.11 2.31
C PHE A 204 6.82 -5.03 3.69
N ASP A 205 8.10 -4.68 3.67
CA ASP A 205 8.94 -4.47 4.85
C ASP A 205 9.52 -3.06 4.79
N ALA A 206 9.16 -2.21 5.76
CA ALA A 206 9.58 -0.81 5.78
C ALA A 206 11.11 -0.65 5.86
N ARG A 207 11.84 -1.65 6.37
CA ARG A 207 13.31 -1.62 6.44
C ARG A 207 13.97 -1.89 5.09
N LEU A 208 13.34 -2.72 4.27
CA LEU A 208 13.90 -3.13 2.99
C LEU A 208 13.49 -2.20 1.85
N GLY A 209 12.39 -1.46 2.05
CA GLY A 209 11.87 -0.49 1.07
C GLY A 209 12.30 0.96 1.28
N CYS A 210 13.15 1.25 2.27
CA CYS A 210 13.66 2.60 2.55
C CYS A 210 15.01 2.88 1.89
#